data_AF-A0A396SI12-F1
#
_entry.id   AF-A0A396SI12-F1
#
_cell.length_a   1.000
_cell.length_b   1.000
_cell.length_c   1.000
_cell.angle_alpha   90.00
_cell.angle_beta   90.00
_cell.angle_gamma   90.00
#
_symmetry.space_group_name_H-M   'P 1'
#
loop_
_entity.id
_entity.type
_entity.pdbx_description
1 polymer ?
#
loop_
_entity_poly.entity_id
_entity_poly.type
_entity_poly.pdbx_seq_one_letter_code
_entity_poly.pdbx_strand_id
1 'polypeptide(L)'
;MGFNYSMQGKTPQQQAIVRKREEEDERRKQERDKQNKIVCKPAEQEMDYRAVVFEQGVRTLLELRVSGTAVANQPCGLDEETIYQWLEKVGSKHVEKNQQFERVLIASVDVENGKMKTEWSKLTRV
;
A
#
# COMPACT_ATOMS: atom_id res chain seq x y z
N MET A 1 0.93 21.55 -16.86
CA MET A 1 0.97 22.72 -17.76
C MET A 1 1.78 23.80 -17.07
N GLY A 2 3.01 24.04 -17.55
CA GLY A 2 3.93 25.00 -16.95
C GLY A 2 3.48 26.42 -17.25
N PHE A 3 3.29 27.23 -16.21
CA PHE A 3 3.05 28.65 -16.39
C PHE A 3 4.36 29.32 -16.81
N ASN A 4 4.51 29.59 -18.11
CA ASN A 4 5.54 30.49 -18.62
C ASN A 4 5.24 31.92 -18.13
N TYR A 5 5.68 32.28 -16.93
CA TYR A 5 5.72 33.67 -16.50
C TYR A 5 7.04 34.29 -16.96
N SER A 6 7.00 35.00 -18.08
CA SER A 6 8.05 35.92 -18.47
C SER A 6 8.39 36.84 -17.28
N MET A 7 9.62 36.73 -16.77
CA MET A 7 10.15 37.55 -15.67
C MET A 7 10.58 38.95 -16.14
N GLN A 8 10.31 39.32 -17.39
CA GLN A 8 10.64 40.63 -17.95
C GLN A 8 9.69 41.69 -17.38
N GLY A 9 10.24 42.61 -16.58
CA GLY A 9 9.54 43.80 -16.06
C GLY A 9 9.06 43.73 -14.61
N LYS A 10 9.29 42.62 -13.88
CA LYS A 10 8.89 42.50 -12.46
C LYS A 10 9.97 43.04 -11.51
N THR A 11 9.56 43.74 -10.46
CA THR A 11 10.48 44.26 -9.44
C THR A 11 11.12 43.11 -8.63
N PRO A 12 12.31 43.31 -8.04
CA PRO A 12 12.99 42.27 -7.24
C PRO A 12 12.11 41.70 -6.11
N GLN A 13 11.25 42.54 -5.51
CA GLN A 13 10.30 42.12 -4.48
C GLN A 13 9.19 41.21 -5.05
N GLN A 14 8.67 41.52 -6.23
CA GLN A 14 7.66 40.68 -6.90
C GLN A 14 8.24 39.32 -7.31
N GLN A 15 9.51 39.27 -7.74
CA GLN A 15 10.20 38.01 -8.05
C GLN A 15 10.38 37.13 -6.79
N ALA A 16 10.74 37.74 -5.65
CA ALA A 16 10.87 37.03 -4.38
C ALA A 16 9.52 36.46 -3.90
N ILE A 17 8.42 37.18 -4.10
CA ILE A 17 7.07 36.73 -3.74
C ILE A 17 6.65 35.52 -4.60
N VAL A 18 6.92 35.54 -5.91
CA VAL A 18 6.61 34.42 -6.81
C VAL A 18 7.39 33.17 -6.43
N ARG A 19 8.70 33.29 -6.21
CA ARG A 19 9.55 32.16 -5.77
C ARG A 19 9.05 31.54 -4.47
N LYS A 20 8.71 32.35 -3.47
CA LYS A 20 8.15 31.83 -2.20
C LYS A 20 6.84 31.08 -2.39
N ARG A 21 5.97 31.52 -3.32
CA ARG A 21 4.71 30.81 -3.63
C ARG A 21 4.96 29.50 -4.36
N GLU A 22 5.90 29.48 -5.29
CA GLU A 22 6.30 28.25 -6.00
C GLU A 22 6.90 27.21 -5.04
N GLU A 23 7.83 27.63 -4.17
CA GLU A 23 8.39 26.78 -3.12
C GLU A 23 7.31 26.24 -2.17
N GLU A 24 6.31 27.06 -1.81
CA GLU A 24 5.20 26.63 -0.97
C GLU A 24 4.28 25.62 -1.67
N ASP A 25 3.94 25.86 -2.94
CA ASP A 25 3.10 24.94 -3.71
C ASP A 25 3.81 23.61 -4.00
N GLU A 26 5.13 23.62 -4.23
CA GLU A 26 5.94 22.40 -4.34
C GLU A 26 5.96 21.61 -3.02
N ARG A 27 6.10 22.30 -1.88
CA ARG A 27 6.01 21.66 -0.55
C ARG A 27 4.65 21.02 -0.33
N ARG A 28 3.56 21.74 -0.59
CA ARG A 28 2.20 21.19 -0.48
C ARG A 28 1.99 19.99 -1.39
N LYS A 29 2.56 20.01 -2.60
CA LYS A 29 2.48 18.88 -3.53
C LYS A 29 3.22 17.66 -2.99
N GLN A 30 4.45 17.84 -2.50
CA GLN A 30 5.23 16.76 -1.88
C GLN A 30 4.55 16.17 -0.64
N GLU A 31 3.90 17.00 0.18
CA GLU A 31 3.13 16.52 1.33
C GLU A 31 1.91 15.68 0.91
N ARG A 32 1.21 16.08 -0.16
CA ARG A 32 0.10 15.28 -0.73
C ARG A 32 0.60 13.95 -1.30
N ASP A 33 1.69 13.96 -2.06
CA ASP A 33 2.29 12.74 -2.60
C ASP A 33 2.74 11.78 -1.49
N LYS A 34 3.30 12.30 -0.39
CA LYS A 34 3.64 11.49 0.79
C LYS A 34 2.40 10.93 1.50
N GLN A 35 1.34 11.70 1.63
CA GLN A 35 0.08 11.24 2.23
C GLN A 35 -0.61 10.15 1.40
N ASN A 36 -0.45 10.18 0.08
CA ASN A 36 -1.12 9.26 -0.82
C ASN A 36 -0.36 7.94 -1.04
N LYS A 37 0.87 7.83 -0.52
CA LYS A 37 1.67 6.60 -0.65
C LYS A 37 1.10 5.50 0.25
N ILE A 38 0.80 4.35 -0.36
CA ILE A 38 0.44 3.13 0.37
C ILE A 38 1.70 2.51 0.95
N VAL A 39 1.68 2.22 2.24
CA VAL A 39 2.77 1.58 2.98
C VAL A 39 2.28 0.21 3.44
N CYS A 40 3.08 -0.83 3.17
CA CYS A 40 2.86 -2.17 3.68
C CYS A 40 3.69 -2.37 4.96
N LYS A 41 3.08 -2.86 6.02
CA LYS A 41 3.74 -3.21 7.28
C LYS A 41 3.33 -4.61 7.71
N PRO A 42 4.24 -5.42 8.29
CA PRO A 42 3.82 -6.64 8.97
C PRO A 42 2.91 -6.29 10.14
N ALA A 43 1.82 -7.03 10.32
CA ALA A 43 0.98 -6.93 11.51
C ALA A 43 1.68 -7.64 12.69
N GLU A 44 1.21 -7.39 13.92
CA GLU A 44 1.66 -8.17 15.08
C GLU A 44 1.51 -9.67 14.80
N GLN A 45 2.58 -10.42 15.07
CA GLN A 45 2.61 -11.87 14.83
C GLN A 45 1.68 -12.56 15.82
N GLU A 46 0.59 -13.11 15.31
CA GLU A 46 -0.19 -14.10 16.04
C GLU A 46 0.31 -15.50 15.69
N MET A 47 0.16 -16.43 16.63
CA MET A 47 0.57 -17.83 16.40
C MET A 47 -0.26 -18.47 15.28
N ASP A 48 -1.52 -18.06 15.12
CA ASP A 48 -2.47 -18.69 14.21
C ASP A 48 -2.42 -18.14 12.78
N TYR A 49 -1.82 -16.96 12.56
CA TYR A 49 -1.71 -16.36 11.24
C TYR A 49 -0.51 -15.43 11.09
N ARG A 50 -0.07 -15.26 9.84
CA ARG A 50 0.86 -14.21 9.43
C ARG A 50 0.07 -13.14 8.68
N ALA A 51 0.33 -11.87 8.98
CA ALA A 51 -0.45 -10.80 8.40
C ALA A 51 0.39 -9.59 8.00
N VAL A 52 -0.12 -8.86 7.00
CA VAL A 52 0.35 -7.54 6.59
C VAL A 52 -0.82 -6.58 6.57
N VAL A 53 -0.51 -5.32 6.88
CA VAL A 53 -1.45 -4.21 6.85
C VAL A 53 -0.99 -3.21 5.81
N PHE A 54 -1.91 -2.80 4.95
CA PHE A 54 -1.71 -1.72 4.01
C PHE A 54 -2.37 -0.45 4.54
N GLU A 55 -1.56 0.59 4.71
CA GLU A 55 -1.99 1.88 5.23
C GLU A 55 -1.71 2.98 4.21
N GLN A 56 -2.62 3.95 4.14
CA GLN A 56 -2.45 5.17 3.36
C GLN A 56 -2.65 6.37 4.29
N GLY A 57 -1.54 7.01 4.66
CA GLY A 57 -1.54 8.04 5.70
C GLY A 57 -2.02 7.49 7.05
N VAL A 58 -3.20 7.91 7.49
CA VAL A 58 -3.84 7.50 8.76
C VAL A 58 -4.93 6.44 8.58
N ARG A 59 -5.20 6.03 7.33
CA ARG A 59 -6.27 5.07 7.01
C ARG A 59 -5.68 3.71 6.75
N THR A 60 -6.23 2.70 7.40
CA THR A 60 -5.99 1.31 7.06
C THR A 60 -6.90 0.92 5.89
N LEU A 61 -6.32 0.40 4.81
CA LEU A 61 -7.04 0.03 3.60
C LEU A 61 -7.30 -1.47 3.50
N LEU A 62 -6.31 -2.28 3.86
CA LEU A 62 -6.38 -3.72 3.71
C LEU A 62 -5.56 -4.40 4.79
N GLU A 63 -6.14 -5.40 5.44
CA GLU A 63 -5.43 -6.33 6.31
C GLU A 63 -5.46 -7.71 5.67
N LEU A 64 -4.30 -8.20 5.25
CA LEU A 64 -4.16 -9.51 4.61
C LEU A 64 -3.58 -10.50 5.60
N ARG A 65 -4.31 -11.57 5.87
CA ARG A 65 -3.90 -12.65 6.77
C ARG A 65 -3.73 -13.94 5.98
N VAL A 66 -2.70 -14.71 6.31
CA VAL A 66 -2.51 -16.09 5.85
C VAL A 66 -2.50 -16.99 7.08
N SER A 67 -3.27 -18.08 7.06
CA SER A 67 -3.29 -19.02 8.19
C SER A 67 -1.93 -19.68 8.39
N GLY A 68 -1.56 -19.96 9.65
CA GLY A 68 -0.35 -20.71 9.96
C GLY A 68 -0.34 -22.11 9.32
N THR A 69 -1.52 -22.70 9.12
CA THR A 69 -1.67 -23.97 8.39
C THR A 69 -1.28 -23.86 6.92
N ALA A 70 -1.50 -22.72 6.26
CA ALA A 70 -1.06 -22.51 4.88
C ALA A 70 0.47 -22.39 4.78
N VAL A 71 1.10 -21.83 5.82
CA VAL A 71 2.57 -21.73 5.91
C VAL A 71 3.19 -23.11 6.16
N ALA A 72 2.61 -23.92 7.05
CA ALA A 72 3.09 -25.26 7.35
C ALA A 72 2.84 -26.28 6.22
N ASN A 73 1.93 -25.97 5.29
CA ASN A 73 1.53 -26.89 4.23
C ASN A 73 2.48 -26.77 3.03
N GLN A 74 3.40 -27.73 2.88
CA GLN A 74 4.36 -27.78 1.75
C GLN A 74 3.73 -27.54 0.35
N PRO A 75 2.57 -28.13 -0.01
CA PRO A 75 1.86 -27.84 -1.25
C PRO A 75 1.53 -26.36 -1.51
N CYS A 76 1.36 -25.55 -0.46
CA CYS A 76 1.14 -24.11 -0.62
C CYS A 76 2.40 -23.40 -1.10
N GLY A 77 3.59 -23.97 -0.94
CA GLY A 77 4.86 -23.40 -1.41
C GLY A 77 5.14 -22.00 -0.84
N LEU A 78 4.70 -21.76 0.39
CA LEU A 78 4.90 -20.50 1.12
C LEU A 78 5.89 -20.76 2.25
N ASP A 79 7.05 -20.10 2.20
CA ASP A 79 8.06 -20.21 3.25
C ASP A 79 7.90 -19.08 4.27
N GLU A 80 8.30 -19.31 5.52
CA GLU A 80 8.24 -18.29 6.58
C GLU A 80 9.07 -17.05 6.26
N GLU A 81 10.17 -17.19 5.53
CA GLU A 81 11.03 -16.07 5.14
C GLU A 81 10.43 -15.23 4.00
N THR A 82 9.58 -15.83 3.16
CA THR A 82 9.05 -15.18 1.94
C THR A 82 7.58 -14.80 2.04
N ILE A 83 6.87 -15.26 3.10
CA ILE A 83 5.43 -15.04 3.27
C ILE A 83 5.05 -13.56 3.26
N TYR A 84 5.83 -12.70 3.91
CA TYR A 84 5.53 -11.26 3.96
C TYR A 84 5.70 -10.58 2.60
N GLN A 85 6.72 -10.97 1.83
CA GLN A 85 6.92 -10.47 0.46
C GLN A 85 5.80 -10.94 -0.46
N TRP A 86 5.36 -12.19 -0.28
CA TRP A 86 4.24 -12.75 -1.03
C TRP A 86 2.93 -12.01 -0.71
N LEU A 87 2.63 -11.83 0.58
CA LEU A 87 1.48 -11.07 1.08
C LEU A 87 1.49 -9.63 0.54
N GLU A 88 2.64 -8.96 0.57
CA GLU A 88 2.82 -7.62 0.01
C GLU A 88 2.49 -7.58 -1.49
N LYS A 89 3.03 -8.52 -2.27
CA LYS A 89 2.80 -8.60 -3.72
C LYS A 89 1.36 -8.89 -4.07
N VAL A 90 0.70 -9.75 -3.30
CA VAL A 90 -0.71 -10.12 -3.51
C VAL A 90 -1.64 -8.98 -3.12
N GLY A 91 -1.42 -8.38 -1.94
CA GLY A 91 -2.22 -7.28 -1.43
C GLY A 91 -2.04 -5.99 -2.23
N SER A 92 -0.83 -5.68 -2.72
CA SER A 92 -0.59 -4.48 -3.54
C SER A 92 -1.44 -4.45 -4.82
N LYS A 93 -1.74 -5.61 -5.41
CA LYS A 93 -2.61 -5.70 -6.61
C LYS A 93 -4.08 -5.39 -6.34
N HIS A 94 -4.50 -5.46 -5.07
CA HIS A 94 -5.90 -5.34 -4.66
C HIS A 94 -6.17 -4.08 -3.85
N VAL A 95 -5.20 -3.62 -3.06
CA VAL A 95 -5.34 -2.42 -2.22
C VAL A 95 -5.62 -1.16 -3.04
N GLU A 96 -5.06 -1.04 -4.25
CA GLU A 96 -5.32 0.10 -5.13
C GLU A 96 -6.78 0.19 -5.61
N LYS A 97 -7.50 -0.95 -5.59
CA LYS A 97 -8.90 -1.03 -6.02
C LYS A 97 -9.89 -0.89 -4.87
N ASN A 98 -9.43 -1.05 -3.63
CA ASN A 98 -10.27 -1.00 -2.45
C ASN A 98 -10.41 0.44 -1.94
N GLN A 99 -11.63 0.96 -1.99
CA GLN A 99 -11.98 2.26 -1.39
C GLN A 99 -12.38 2.15 0.09
N GLN A 100 -12.62 0.94 0.59
CA GLN A 100 -13.03 0.65 1.96
C GLN A 100 -12.06 -0.32 2.63
N PHE A 101 -11.97 -0.23 3.95
CA PHE A 101 -11.20 -1.18 4.76
C PHE A 101 -11.75 -2.59 4.56
N GLU A 102 -10.88 -3.52 4.17
CA GLU A 102 -11.21 -4.94 4.07
C GLU A 102 -10.17 -5.74 4.88
N ARG A 103 -10.63 -6.76 5.60
CA ARG A 103 -9.76 -7.75 6.23
C ARG A 103 -10.05 -9.10 5.59
N VAL A 104 -9.00 -9.72 5.06
CA VAL A 104 -9.10 -10.94 4.26
C VAL A 104 -8.22 -12.03 4.88
N LEU A 105 -8.78 -13.23 5.02
CA LEU A 105 -8.05 -14.42 5.41
C LEU A 105 -7.86 -15.34 4.21
N ILE A 106 -6.60 -15.70 3.97
CA ILE A 106 -6.15 -16.67 2.98
C ILE A 106 -5.87 -17.98 3.72
N ALA A 107 -6.68 -19.00 3.44
CA ALA A 107 -6.49 -20.33 4.00
C ALA A 107 -5.56 -21.17 3.11
N SER A 108 -5.12 -22.31 3.64
CA SER A 108 -4.26 -23.25 2.90
C SER A 108 -4.89 -23.76 1.59
N VAL A 109 -6.22 -23.82 1.54
CA VAL A 109 -6.97 -24.24 0.34
C VAL A 109 -6.96 -23.19 -0.76
N ASP A 110 -6.66 -21.94 -0.43
CA ASP A 110 -6.68 -20.81 -1.36
C ASP A 110 -5.35 -20.63 -2.09
N VAL A 111 -4.30 -21.36 -1.68
CA VAL A 111 -2.93 -21.22 -2.19
C VAL A 111 -2.36 -22.57 -2.61
N GLU A 112 -1.75 -22.61 -3.79
CA GLU A 112 -1.06 -23.77 -4.31
C GLU A 112 0.22 -23.31 -5.03
N ASN A 113 1.37 -23.89 -4.69
CA ASN A 113 2.68 -23.57 -5.27
C ASN A 113 3.01 -22.06 -5.30
N GLY A 114 2.76 -21.34 -4.20
CA GLY A 114 3.03 -19.91 -4.04
C GLY A 114 2.10 -19.03 -4.87
N LYS A 115 0.95 -19.54 -5.32
CA LYS A 115 -0.02 -18.82 -6.14
C LYS A 115 -1.42 -18.90 -5.57
N MET A 116 -2.14 -17.80 -5.67
CA MET A 116 -3.58 -17.76 -5.37
C MET A 116 -4.32 -18.65 -6.36
N LYS A 117 -5.04 -19.63 -5.81
CA LYS A 117 -5.96 -20.52 -6.53
C LYS A 117 -7.38 -19.97 -6.49
N THR A 118 -7.78 -19.43 -5.35
CA THR A 118 -9.11 -18.85 -5.15
C THR A 118 -9.14 -17.41 -5.63
N GLU A 119 -10.25 -17.03 -6.28
CA GLU A 119 -10.50 -15.65 -6.68
C GLU A 119 -10.68 -14.75 -5.44
N TRP A 120 -10.18 -13.51 -5.50
CA TRP A 120 -10.22 -12.57 -4.37
C TRP A 120 -11.61 -12.40 -3.76
N SER A 121 -12.64 -12.31 -4.60
CA SER A 121 -14.02 -12.11 -4.17
C SER A 121 -14.59 -13.26 -3.33
N LYS A 122 -14.01 -14.46 -3.46
CA LYS A 122 -14.39 -15.70 -2.76
C LYS A 122 -13.58 -15.95 -1.49
N LEU A 123 -12.58 -15.11 -1.20
CA LEU A 123 -11.82 -15.21 0.03
C LEU A 123 -12.67 -14.86 1.24
N THR A 124 -12.26 -15.38 2.40
CA THR A 124 -12.96 -15.16 3.66
C THR A 124 -12.69 -13.75 4.16
N ARG A 125 -13.76 -13.01 4.46
CA ARG A 125 -13.71 -11.67 5.07
C ARG A 125 -13.95 -11.79 6.57
N VAL A 126 -13.16 -11.08 7.38
CA VAL A 126 -13.14 -11.21 8.85
C VAL A 126 -13.26 -9.86 9.54
#